data_AF-A0A948TMM5-F1
#
_entry.id   AF-A0A948TMM5-F1
#
_cell.length_a   1.000
_cell.length_b   1.000
_cell.length_c   1.000
_cell.angle_alpha   90.00
_cell.angle_beta   90.00
_cell.angle_gamma   90.00
#
_symmetry.space_group_name_H-M   'P 1'
#
loop_
_entity.id
_entity.type
_entity.pdbx_description
1 polymer ?
#
loop_
_entity_poly.entity_id
_entity_poly.type
_entity_poly.pdbx_seq_one_letter_code
_entity_poly.pdbx_strand_id
1 'polypeptide(L)'
;MKIGDKVRFLSEVGGGIVKGFQGKDIALVADEDGFEIPMLVRECVVIETDDYNVPLKSASKPAVPATEEEEEKEDDRPVTYRAPEIRGNDVLNVYLAFVPQDVKSVSSTSFDTYLVNDSNYFVDYLYLSAEGKGWTLRSRGTVKPNMKLHLEEFDKSGLNSLEHVAVQILAYKDDRTFLLKPAVSQEFRIDTVKFYKLHTFQPSDFFAEPALIYEVVKDDETVKQVFVSADDIKSALLQKSVSQPSSHKQEKQHKVK
;
A
#
# COMPACT_ATOMS: atom_id res chain seq x y z
N MET A 1 -34.80 5.32 -49.87
CA MET A 1 -34.19 4.07 -50.33
C MET A 1 -34.25 4.06 -51.85
N LYS A 2 -33.14 4.44 -52.46
CA LYS A 2 -32.85 4.36 -53.89
C LYS A 2 -31.73 3.32 -54.09
N ILE A 3 -31.51 2.92 -55.33
CA ILE A 3 -30.38 2.07 -55.69
C ILE A 3 -29.09 2.87 -55.45
N GLY A 4 -28.16 2.31 -54.68
CA GLY A 4 -26.92 2.97 -54.24
C GLY A 4 -26.93 3.44 -52.78
N ASP A 5 -28.08 3.46 -52.10
CA ASP A 5 -28.14 3.86 -50.69
C ASP A 5 -27.50 2.80 -49.80
N LYS A 6 -26.70 3.23 -48.81
CA LYS A 6 -26.19 2.34 -47.76
C LYS A 6 -27.25 2.16 -46.68
N VAL A 7 -27.64 0.92 -46.44
CA VAL A 7 -28.69 0.56 -45.49
C VAL A 7 -28.16 -0.36 -44.39
N ARG A 8 -28.74 -0.22 -43.21
CA ARG A 8 -28.54 -1.13 -42.08
C ARG A 8 -29.84 -1.82 -41.76
N PHE A 9 -29.74 -3.08 -41.36
CA PHE A 9 -30.90 -3.87 -40.99
C PHE A 9 -31.35 -3.52 -39.56
N LEU A 10 -32.67 -3.47 -39.35
CA LEU A 10 -33.26 -3.16 -38.04
C LEU A 10 -33.10 -4.32 -37.04
N SER A 11 -33.05 -5.55 -37.56
CA SER A 11 -33.13 -6.79 -36.78
C SER A 11 -31.77 -7.46 -36.52
N GLU A 12 -30.72 -7.05 -37.24
CA GLU A 12 -29.42 -7.73 -37.22
C GLU A 12 -28.24 -6.74 -37.27
N VAL A 13 -27.08 -7.15 -36.76
CA VAL A 13 -25.83 -6.37 -36.76
C VAL A 13 -25.16 -6.53 -38.13
N GLY A 14 -25.78 -5.93 -39.15
CA GLY A 14 -25.32 -6.00 -40.54
C GLY A 14 -25.92 -4.90 -41.38
N GLY A 15 -25.22 -4.53 -42.46
CA GLY A 15 -25.67 -3.51 -43.40
C GLY A 15 -24.94 -3.67 -44.74
N GLY A 16 -25.56 -3.14 -45.79
CA GLY A 16 -25.08 -3.29 -47.16
C GLY A 16 -25.61 -2.18 -48.06
N ILE A 17 -25.29 -2.28 -49.35
CA ILE A 17 -25.67 -1.28 -50.36
C ILE A 17 -26.85 -1.82 -51.16
N VAL A 18 -27.88 -0.99 -51.36
CA VAL A 18 -29.06 -1.38 -52.12
C VAL A 18 -28.72 -1.46 -53.60
N LYS A 19 -28.70 -2.67 -54.16
CA LYS A 19 -28.37 -2.90 -55.57
C LYS A 19 -29.62 -2.92 -56.47
N GLY A 20 -30.79 -3.24 -55.91
CA GLY A 20 -32.03 -3.31 -56.68
C GLY A 20 -33.28 -3.48 -55.82
N PHE A 21 -34.45 -3.44 -56.46
CA PHE A 21 -35.74 -3.74 -55.84
C PHE A 21 -36.44 -4.84 -56.64
N GLN A 22 -36.96 -5.84 -55.92
CA GLN A 22 -37.68 -6.95 -56.53
C GLN A 22 -39.15 -6.86 -56.11
N GLY A 23 -39.91 -6.02 -56.81
CA GLY A 23 -41.28 -5.66 -56.44
C GLY A 23 -41.36 -4.44 -55.52
N LYS A 24 -42.52 -4.21 -54.90
CA LYS A 24 -42.79 -2.99 -54.12
C LYS A 24 -42.29 -3.06 -52.67
N ASP A 25 -42.11 -4.26 -52.13
CA ASP A 25 -41.86 -4.49 -50.71
C ASP A 25 -40.53 -5.20 -50.40
N ILE A 26 -39.74 -5.59 -51.43
CA ILE A 26 -38.47 -6.32 -51.28
C ILE A 26 -37.32 -5.54 -51.93
N ALA A 27 -36.24 -5.30 -51.18
CA ALA A 27 -34.99 -4.70 -51.62
C ALA A 27 -33.86 -5.73 -51.64
N LEU A 28 -33.05 -5.72 -52.69
CA LEU A 28 -31.83 -6.54 -52.80
C LEU A 28 -30.66 -5.73 -52.24
N VAL A 29 -30.13 -6.18 -51.11
CA VAL A 29 -29.01 -5.54 -50.42
C VAL A 29 -27.76 -6.39 -50.62
N ALA A 30 -26.68 -5.76 -51.07
CA ALA A 30 -25.39 -6.40 -51.28
C ALA A 30 -24.47 -6.07 -50.10
N ASP A 31 -23.94 -7.10 -49.44
CA ASP A 31 -22.96 -6.96 -48.36
C ASP A 31 -21.53 -6.74 -48.92
N GLU A 32 -20.55 -6.52 -48.04
CA GLU A 32 -19.15 -6.21 -48.41
C GLU A 32 -18.48 -7.30 -49.27
N ASP A 33 -18.98 -8.54 -49.23
CA ASP A 33 -18.54 -9.67 -50.05
C ASP A 33 -19.28 -9.82 -51.42
N GLY A 34 -20.18 -8.88 -51.76
CA GLY A 34 -20.87 -8.85 -53.05
C GLY A 34 -22.00 -9.87 -53.24
N PHE A 35 -22.45 -10.50 -52.14
CA PHE A 35 -23.59 -11.42 -52.13
C PHE A 35 -24.92 -10.65 -52.02
N GLU A 36 -25.92 -11.00 -52.82
CA GLU A 36 -27.21 -10.29 -52.88
C GLU A 36 -28.26 -10.99 -51.99
N ILE A 37 -28.67 -10.34 -50.90
CA ILE A 37 -29.67 -10.85 -49.97
C ILE A 37 -30.99 -10.08 -50.14
N PRO A 38 -32.11 -10.77 -50.43
CA PRO A 38 -33.42 -10.13 -50.52
C PRO A 38 -33.96 -9.82 -49.12
N MET A 39 -34.08 -8.54 -48.79
CA MET A 39 -34.55 -8.02 -47.50
C MET A 39 -35.81 -7.16 -47.66
N LEU A 40 -36.71 -7.18 -46.67
CA LEU A 40 -37.92 -6.35 -46.71
C LEU A 40 -37.57 -4.87 -46.52
N VAL A 41 -38.19 -3.98 -47.31
CA VAL A 41 -37.94 -2.53 -47.24
C VAL A 41 -38.24 -1.97 -45.84
N ARG A 42 -39.17 -2.57 -45.10
CA ARG A 42 -39.54 -2.17 -43.72
C ARG A 42 -38.47 -2.48 -42.68
N GLU A 43 -37.54 -3.37 -43.01
CA GLU A 43 -36.48 -3.83 -42.12
C GLU A 43 -35.13 -3.17 -42.47
N CYS A 44 -35.11 -2.23 -43.42
CA CYS A 44 -33.92 -1.51 -43.86
C CYS A 44 -34.01 -0.01 -43.50
N VAL A 45 -32.97 0.51 -42.86
CA VAL A 45 -32.82 1.92 -42.50
C VAL A 45 -31.66 2.53 -43.30
N VAL A 46 -31.90 3.62 -44.03
CA VAL A 46 -30.88 4.32 -44.84
C VAL A 46 -29.98 5.16 -43.95
N ILE A 47 -28.66 4.95 -44.04
CA ILE A 47 -27.65 5.65 -43.24
C ILE A 47 -26.97 6.76 -44.06
N GLU A 48 -26.67 6.50 -45.33
CA GLU A 48 -26.02 7.48 -46.22
C GLU A 48 -26.77 7.56 -47.55
N THR A 49 -27.08 8.79 -47.97
CA THR A 49 -27.65 9.12 -49.28
C THR A 49 -26.62 9.94 -50.07
N ASP A 50 -26.22 9.44 -51.23
CA ASP A 50 -25.13 9.97 -52.08
C ASP A 50 -25.49 11.25 -52.87
N ASP A 51 -26.42 12.09 -52.39
CA ASP A 51 -26.91 13.26 -53.15
C ASP A 51 -26.13 14.58 -52.85
N TYR A 52 -24.96 14.57 -52.20
CA TYR A 52 -24.10 15.78 -52.07
C TYR A 52 -22.59 15.48 -52.09
N ASN A 53 -22.04 15.27 -53.28
CA ASN A 53 -20.62 15.50 -53.55
C ASN A 53 -20.43 16.93 -54.07
N VAL A 54 -19.89 17.83 -53.24
CA VAL A 54 -19.33 19.11 -53.71
C VAL A 54 -17.88 19.22 -53.21
N PRO A 55 -16.88 19.33 -54.10
CA PRO A 55 -15.48 19.43 -53.72
C PRO A 55 -15.12 20.88 -53.41
N LEU A 56 -14.60 21.18 -52.21
CA LEU A 56 -13.96 22.48 -51.95
C LEU A 56 -12.55 22.30 -51.39
N LYS A 57 -11.59 22.82 -52.16
CA LYS A 57 -10.17 22.90 -51.86
C LYS A 57 -9.88 23.95 -50.77
N SER A 58 -8.71 23.74 -50.15
CA SER A 58 -7.76 24.72 -49.59
C SER A 58 -8.15 25.54 -48.35
N ALA A 59 -7.46 25.29 -47.22
CA ALA A 59 -6.43 26.18 -46.64
C ALA A 59 -6.30 26.06 -45.10
N SER A 60 -5.05 25.79 -44.67
CA SER A 60 -4.39 26.16 -43.39
C SER A 60 -4.95 25.78 -42.01
N LYS A 61 -4.16 24.93 -41.32
CA LYS A 61 -3.91 24.85 -39.85
C LYS A 61 -3.81 26.23 -39.17
N PRO A 62 -4.15 26.39 -37.86
CA PRO A 62 -3.29 25.86 -36.77
C PRO A 62 -4.02 25.22 -35.56
N ALA A 63 -3.22 24.50 -34.77
CA ALA A 63 -3.60 23.62 -33.67
C ALA A 63 -3.79 24.34 -32.31
N VAL A 64 -4.77 23.89 -31.52
CA VAL A 64 -4.76 23.72 -30.04
C VAL A 64 -5.92 22.77 -29.62
N PRO A 65 -5.81 22.06 -28.47
CA PRO A 65 -6.28 20.67 -28.31
C PRO A 65 -7.70 20.54 -27.76
N ALA A 66 -8.39 19.48 -28.18
CA ALA A 66 -9.65 19.04 -27.58
C ALA A 66 -9.36 18.16 -26.36
N THR A 67 -9.83 18.64 -25.21
CA THR A 67 -9.98 17.93 -23.95
C THR A 67 -11.02 16.82 -24.08
N GLU A 68 -10.67 15.67 -23.50
CA GLU A 68 -11.53 14.76 -22.71
C GLU A 68 -12.84 14.24 -23.31
N GLU A 69 -12.82 12.96 -23.67
CA GLU A 69 -13.75 11.97 -23.14
C GLU A 69 -13.01 10.61 -23.20
N GLU A 70 -12.21 10.34 -22.17
CA GLU A 70 -11.73 9.00 -21.85
C GLU A 70 -12.93 8.20 -21.35
N GLU A 71 -13.35 7.19 -22.10
CA GLU A 71 -14.30 6.18 -21.63
C GLU A 71 -13.71 5.48 -20.39
N GLU A 72 -14.26 5.81 -19.23
CA GLU A 72 -14.05 5.10 -17.96
C GLU A 72 -14.39 3.61 -18.15
N LYS A 73 -13.35 2.79 -18.29
CA LYS A 73 -13.41 1.38 -17.93
C LYS A 73 -13.31 1.24 -16.42
N GLU A 74 -14.40 1.56 -15.72
CA GLU A 74 -14.60 1.14 -14.33
C GLU A 74 -15.82 0.20 -14.27
N ASP A 75 -15.59 -1.12 -14.32
CA ASP A 75 -16.06 -2.03 -13.26
C ASP A 75 -15.70 -3.49 -13.59
N ASP A 76 -14.43 -3.83 -13.41
CA ASP A 76 -14.01 -5.23 -13.26
C ASP A 76 -13.01 -5.36 -12.10
N ARG A 77 -13.25 -4.58 -11.02
CA ARG A 77 -12.55 -4.80 -9.75
C ARG A 77 -13.24 -5.96 -9.05
N PRO A 78 -12.59 -7.12 -8.83
CA PRO A 78 -13.19 -8.18 -8.05
C PRO A 78 -13.57 -7.61 -6.68
N VAL A 79 -14.81 -7.85 -6.25
CA VAL A 79 -15.27 -7.51 -4.89
C VAL A 79 -14.50 -8.41 -3.93
N THR A 80 -13.27 -8.01 -3.60
CA THR A 80 -12.50 -8.56 -2.50
C THR A 80 -13.23 -8.20 -1.23
N TYR A 81 -13.84 -9.22 -0.61
CA TYR A 81 -14.44 -9.13 0.72
C TYR A 81 -13.46 -8.44 1.68
N ARG A 82 -13.86 -7.26 2.19
CA ARG A 82 -13.02 -6.36 2.98
C ARG A 82 -13.17 -6.68 4.45
N ALA A 83 -12.06 -6.91 5.15
CA ALA A 83 -12.08 -6.86 6.60
C ALA A 83 -12.48 -5.43 7.03
N PRO A 84 -13.51 -5.23 7.86
CA PRO A 84 -13.88 -3.91 8.34
C PRO A 84 -12.71 -3.30 9.14
N GLU A 85 -12.29 -2.09 8.78
CA GLU A 85 -11.34 -1.30 9.58
C GLU A 85 -11.93 -1.00 10.95
N ILE A 86 -11.10 -1.06 11.98
CA ILE A 86 -11.49 -0.66 13.33
C ILE A 86 -11.47 0.87 13.36
N ARG A 87 -12.63 1.49 13.61
CA ARG A 87 -12.74 2.96 13.68
C ARG A 87 -11.77 3.50 14.73
N GLY A 88 -10.88 4.40 14.31
CA GLY A 88 -9.89 5.04 15.18
C GLY A 88 -8.52 4.37 15.21
N ASN A 89 -8.33 3.21 14.56
CA ASN A 89 -7.03 2.51 14.53
C ASN A 89 -6.13 2.92 13.33
N ASP A 90 -6.19 4.21 12.94
CA ASP A 90 -5.35 4.80 11.90
C ASP A 90 -4.04 5.40 12.47
N VAL A 91 -3.70 4.98 13.68
CA VAL A 91 -2.44 5.25 14.35
C VAL A 91 -1.58 4.01 14.20
N LEU A 92 -0.34 4.16 13.73
CA LEU A 92 0.56 3.05 13.48
C LEU A 92 1.10 2.54 14.81
N ASN A 93 0.67 1.33 15.20
CA ASN A 93 1.19 0.60 16.34
C ASN A 93 1.72 -0.75 15.86
N VAL A 94 3.03 -0.96 16.02
CA VAL A 94 3.71 -2.19 15.61
C VAL A 94 4.64 -2.64 16.74
N TYR A 95 4.51 -3.91 17.11
CA TYR A 95 5.26 -4.50 18.22
C TYR A 95 5.99 -5.76 17.77
N LEU A 96 7.21 -5.94 18.28
CA LEU A 96 7.97 -7.18 18.17
C LEU A 96 7.79 -7.97 19.48
N ALA A 97 7.24 -9.17 19.40
CA ALA A 97 6.92 -9.98 20.57
C ALA A 97 7.67 -11.30 20.55
N PHE A 98 8.19 -11.70 21.72
CA PHE A 98 8.78 -13.01 21.95
C PHE A 98 7.92 -13.79 22.92
N VAL A 99 7.55 -15.02 22.55
CA VAL A 99 6.63 -15.86 23.31
C VAL A 99 7.26 -17.24 23.51
N PRO A 100 7.30 -17.78 24.74
CA PRO A 100 7.75 -19.14 24.98
C PRO A 100 6.71 -20.14 24.47
N GLN A 101 7.13 -21.22 23.83
CA GLN A 101 6.20 -22.27 23.40
C GLN A 101 5.61 -23.04 24.59
N ASP A 102 6.40 -23.27 25.63
CA ASP A 102 5.96 -23.90 26.87
C ASP A 102 6.39 -23.10 28.11
N VAL A 103 5.40 -22.44 28.70
CA VAL A 103 5.53 -21.66 29.95
C VAL A 103 5.92 -22.54 31.14
N LYS A 104 5.66 -23.85 31.11
CA LYS A 104 6.00 -24.77 32.21
C LYS A 104 7.46 -25.24 32.16
N SER A 105 8.06 -25.23 30.96
CA SER A 105 9.40 -25.78 30.70
C SER A 105 10.36 -24.71 30.18
N VAL A 106 10.33 -23.52 30.78
CA VAL A 106 11.10 -22.33 30.33
C VAL A 106 12.62 -22.59 30.26
N SER A 107 13.15 -23.56 31.01
CA SER A 107 14.56 -23.94 30.94
C SER A 107 14.97 -24.58 29.63
N SER A 108 14.07 -25.27 28.92
CA SER A 108 14.36 -26.05 27.71
C SER A 108 13.46 -25.73 26.52
N THR A 109 12.44 -24.88 26.71
CA THR A 109 11.52 -24.49 25.64
C THR A 109 12.19 -23.60 24.60
N SER A 110 11.69 -23.70 23.37
CA SER A 110 11.94 -22.81 22.25
C SER A 110 11.05 -21.57 22.35
N PHE A 111 11.41 -20.54 21.62
CA PHE A 111 10.70 -19.25 21.60
C PHE A 111 10.27 -18.93 20.19
N ASP A 112 9.08 -18.34 20.09
CA ASP A 112 8.56 -17.80 18.85
C ASP A 112 8.67 -16.28 18.85
N THR A 113 9.08 -15.74 17.71
CA THR A 113 9.07 -14.31 17.43
C THR A 113 7.86 -13.98 16.58
N TYR A 114 7.11 -12.95 16.99
CA TYR A 114 5.96 -12.44 16.25
C TYR A 114 6.10 -10.95 15.98
N LEU A 115 5.63 -10.51 14.81
CA LEU A 115 5.36 -9.11 14.53
C LEU A 115 3.86 -8.87 14.67
N VAL A 116 3.48 -8.00 15.60
CA VAL A 116 2.09 -7.64 15.88
C VAL A 116 1.80 -6.30 15.24
N ASN A 117 0.86 -6.26 14.30
CA ASN A 117 0.34 -5.04 13.71
C ASN A 117 -1.01 -4.73 14.35
N ASP A 118 -1.04 -3.72 15.21
CA ASP A 118 -2.24 -3.19 15.85
C ASP A 118 -2.64 -1.88 15.17
N SER A 119 -2.75 -1.90 13.84
CA SER A 119 -3.19 -0.76 13.06
C SER A 119 -4.00 -1.20 11.84
N ASN A 120 -4.71 -0.25 11.23
CA ASN A 120 -5.44 -0.45 9.98
C ASN A 120 -4.55 -0.46 8.73
N TYR A 121 -3.23 -0.35 8.86
CA TYR A 121 -2.29 -0.34 7.74
C TYR A 121 -1.83 -1.75 7.38
N PHE A 122 -1.53 -1.97 6.11
CA PHE A 122 -0.62 -3.04 5.70
C PHE A 122 0.80 -2.62 6.06
N VAL A 123 1.56 -3.54 6.64
CA VAL A 123 2.92 -3.29 7.09
C VAL A 123 3.87 -4.24 6.37
N ASP A 124 4.62 -3.72 5.42
CA ASP A 124 5.76 -4.44 4.84
C ASP A 124 6.93 -4.33 5.82
N TYR A 125 7.57 -5.46 6.10
CA TYR A 125 8.65 -5.51 7.09
C TYR A 125 9.88 -6.28 6.61
N LEU A 126 11.02 -5.90 7.19
CA LEU A 126 12.28 -6.63 7.17
C LEU A 126 12.71 -6.87 8.61
N TYR A 127 13.00 -8.13 8.94
CA TYR A 127 13.54 -8.54 10.22
C TYR A 127 14.98 -9.03 10.04
N LEU A 128 15.91 -8.35 10.70
CA LEU A 128 17.36 -8.47 10.49
C LEU A 128 18.06 -8.79 11.82
N SER A 129 19.13 -9.58 11.78
CA SER A 129 20.06 -9.75 12.90
C SER A 129 21.44 -9.22 12.55
N ALA A 130 22.15 -8.63 13.51
CA ALA A 130 23.53 -8.23 13.32
C ALA A 130 24.45 -9.46 13.38
N GLU A 131 25.37 -9.57 12.43
CA GLU A 131 26.43 -10.58 12.41
C GLU A 131 27.79 -9.89 12.23
N GLY A 132 28.46 -9.64 13.35
CA GLY A 132 29.71 -8.89 13.39
C GLY A 132 29.53 -7.43 12.97
N LYS A 133 29.92 -7.08 11.74
CA LYS A 133 29.76 -5.73 11.15
C LYS A 133 28.69 -5.67 10.06
N GLY A 134 28.07 -6.79 9.72
CA GLY A 134 27.02 -6.89 8.72
C GLY A 134 25.66 -7.17 9.34
N TRP A 135 24.63 -7.18 8.49
CA TRP A 135 23.27 -7.56 8.85
C TRP A 135 22.85 -8.75 8.00
N THR A 136 22.18 -9.72 8.62
CA THR A 136 21.60 -10.88 7.95
C THR A 136 20.08 -10.80 7.98
N LEU A 137 19.44 -11.08 6.84
CA LEU A 137 17.99 -11.14 6.73
C LEU A 137 17.48 -12.45 7.33
N ARG A 138 16.61 -12.34 8.33
CA ARG A 138 15.96 -13.48 8.97
C ARG A 138 14.58 -13.73 8.38
N SER A 139 13.78 -12.67 8.27
CA SER A 139 12.43 -12.76 7.74
C SER A 139 12.03 -11.48 7.00
N ARG A 140 11.16 -11.63 5.99
CA ARG A 140 10.54 -10.53 5.26
C ARG A 140 9.13 -10.89 4.86
N GLY A 141 8.27 -9.89 4.77
CA GLY A 141 6.92 -10.08 4.27
C GLY A 141 6.02 -8.89 4.52
N THR A 142 4.73 -9.15 4.48
CA THR A 142 3.67 -8.15 4.71
C THR A 142 2.75 -8.67 5.81
N VAL A 143 2.51 -7.84 6.83
CA VAL A 143 1.51 -8.09 7.86
C VAL A 143 0.25 -7.33 7.50
N LYS A 144 -0.88 -8.04 7.49
CA LYS A 144 -2.19 -7.44 7.23
C LYS A 144 -2.63 -6.54 8.40
N PRO A 145 -3.58 -5.62 8.18
CA PRO A 145 -4.17 -4.82 9.24
C PRO A 145 -4.69 -5.66 10.41
N ASN A 146 -4.46 -5.19 11.65
CA ASN A 146 -4.96 -5.80 12.88
C ASN A 146 -4.63 -7.30 13.02
N MET A 147 -3.46 -7.72 12.53
CA MET A 147 -2.99 -9.11 12.56
C MET A 147 -1.60 -9.21 13.16
N LYS A 148 -1.29 -10.39 13.68
CA LYS A 148 0.07 -10.78 14.03
C LYS A 148 0.59 -11.84 13.07
N LEU A 149 1.88 -11.80 12.80
CA LEU A 149 2.58 -12.74 11.92
C LEU A 149 3.71 -13.42 12.68
N HIS A 150 3.80 -14.75 12.60
CA HIS A 150 4.95 -15.50 13.09
C HIS A 150 6.15 -15.23 12.18
N LEU A 151 7.25 -14.79 12.77
CA LEU A 151 8.48 -14.45 12.04
C LEU A 151 9.46 -15.61 12.01
N GLU A 152 9.67 -16.24 13.16
CA GLU A 152 10.72 -17.22 13.37
C GLU A 152 10.51 -17.98 14.69
N GLU A 153 10.96 -19.23 14.71
CA GLU A 153 11.14 -20.05 15.91
C GLU A 153 12.63 -20.22 16.20
N PHE A 154 13.05 -20.08 17.46
CA PHE A 154 14.44 -20.25 17.85
C PHE A 154 14.61 -20.87 19.25
N ASP A 155 15.71 -21.62 19.39
CA ASP A 155 16.16 -22.15 20.66
C ASP A 155 17.12 -21.20 21.37
N LYS A 156 17.46 -21.52 22.61
CA LYS A 156 18.43 -20.75 23.43
C LYS A 156 19.82 -20.64 22.80
N SER A 157 20.22 -21.59 21.96
CA SER A 157 21.47 -21.51 21.20
C SER A 157 21.46 -20.36 20.19
N GLY A 158 20.29 -19.99 19.66
CA GLY A 158 20.09 -18.89 18.71
C GLY A 158 20.13 -17.49 19.33
N LEU A 159 20.01 -17.39 20.67
CA LEU A 159 19.96 -16.10 21.39
C LEU A 159 21.17 -15.21 21.13
N ASN A 160 22.35 -15.79 20.91
CA ASN A 160 23.56 -15.02 20.60
C ASN A 160 23.41 -14.20 19.32
N SER A 161 22.70 -14.73 18.31
CA SER A 161 22.45 -14.01 17.06
C SER A 161 21.32 -12.98 17.17
N LEU A 162 20.56 -13.01 18.27
CA LEU A 162 19.42 -12.12 18.53
C LEU A 162 19.77 -11.01 19.50
N GLU A 163 21.01 -10.91 19.99
CA GLU A 163 21.43 -9.84 20.89
C GLU A 163 21.19 -8.44 20.27
N HIS A 164 21.43 -8.32 18.96
CA HIS A 164 21.22 -7.09 18.21
C HIS A 164 20.42 -7.39 16.95
N VAL A 165 19.18 -6.92 16.94
CA VAL A 165 18.25 -7.09 15.81
C VAL A 165 17.82 -5.73 15.28
N ALA A 166 17.34 -5.70 14.04
CA ALA A 166 16.71 -4.53 13.46
C ALA A 166 15.40 -4.92 12.79
N VAL A 167 14.42 -4.02 12.92
CA VAL A 167 13.12 -4.11 12.26
C VAL A 167 12.97 -2.86 11.41
N GLN A 168 12.76 -3.05 10.12
CA GLN A 168 12.39 -1.98 9.20
C GLN A 168 10.98 -2.20 8.73
N ILE A 169 10.16 -1.16 8.73
CA ILE A 169 8.76 -1.24 8.30
C ILE A 169 8.35 -0.07 7.40
N LEU A 170 7.43 -0.38 6.50
CA LEU A 170 6.73 0.56 5.62
C LEU A 170 5.22 0.31 5.75
N ALA A 171 4.47 1.34 6.14
CA ALA A 171 3.02 1.26 6.32
C ALA A 171 2.29 1.88 5.12
N TYR A 172 1.27 1.18 4.60
CA TYR A 172 0.46 1.63 3.47
C TYR A 172 -0.99 1.12 3.55
N LYS A 173 -1.88 1.74 2.78
CA LYS A 173 -3.19 1.19 2.43
C LYS A 173 -3.27 1.13 0.90
N ASP A 174 -3.72 0.01 0.36
CA ASP A 174 -3.84 -0.22 -1.09
C ASP A 174 -5.23 0.16 -1.63
N ASP A 175 -6.24 0.17 -0.77
CA ASP A 175 -7.63 0.34 -1.14
C ASP A 175 -8.19 1.76 -0.94
N ARG A 176 -7.47 2.63 -0.20
CA ARG A 176 -7.94 3.94 0.25
C ARG A 176 -6.82 4.97 0.38
N THR A 177 -7.19 6.24 0.33
CA THR A 177 -6.32 7.35 0.73
C THR A 177 -6.03 7.31 2.22
N PHE A 178 -4.78 7.58 2.61
CA PHE A 178 -4.33 7.54 4.01
C PHE A 178 -3.27 8.61 4.29
N LEU A 179 -3.08 8.94 5.57
CA LEU A 179 -1.97 9.78 6.00
C LEU A 179 -0.65 9.02 5.87
N LEU A 180 0.27 9.56 5.08
CA LEU A 180 1.59 8.99 4.87
C LEU A 180 2.32 8.84 6.22
N LYS A 181 2.73 7.61 6.52
CA LYS A 181 3.57 7.31 7.69
C LYS A 181 5.04 7.30 7.28
N PRO A 182 5.96 7.71 8.17
CA PRO A 182 7.38 7.64 7.87
C PRO A 182 7.84 6.19 7.72
N ALA A 183 8.86 5.96 6.90
CA ALA A 183 9.58 4.70 6.90
C ALA A 183 10.32 4.56 8.24
N VAL A 184 10.08 3.46 8.95
CA VAL A 184 10.69 3.23 10.26
C VAL A 184 11.79 2.21 10.12
N SER A 185 12.96 2.53 10.65
CA SER A 185 14.09 1.61 10.77
C SER A 185 14.58 1.69 12.19
N GLN A 186 14.44 0.59 12.93
CA GLN A 186 14.76 0.56 14.34
C GLN A 186 15.63 -0.63 14.69
N GLU A 187 16.64 -0.36 15.51
CA GLU A 187 17.53 -1.36 16.07
C GLU A 187 17.16 -1.62 17.54
N PHE A 188 17.17 -2.88 17.93
CA PHE A 188 16.90 -3.33 19.28
C PHE A 188 18.08 -4.12 19.81
N ARG A 189 18.42 -3.85 21.07
CA ARG A 189 19.29 -4.72 21.85
C ARG A 189 18.43 -5.57 22.75
N ILE A 190 18.35 -6.85 22.44
CA ILE A 190 17.53 -7.80 23.17
C ILE A 190 18.32 -8.28 24.37
N ASP A 191 17.73 -8.13 25.55
CA ASP A 191 18.29 -8.70 26.77
C ASP A 191 18.03 -10.22 26.79
N THR A 192 19.02 -10.98 26.32
CA THR A 192 18.98 -12.45 26.24
C THR A 192 18.80 -13.11 27.62
N VAL A 193 19.15 -12.42 28.73
CA VAL A 193 18.97 -12.94 30.09
C VAL A 193 17.49 -13.06 30.45
N LYS A 194 16.62 -12.23 29.85
CA LYS A 194 15.16 -12.29 30.08
C LYS A 194 14.57 -13.63 29.66
N PHE A 195 15.11 -14.26 28.61
CA PHE A 195 14.69 -15.58 28.11
C PHE A 195 14.96 -16.73 29.10
N TYR A 196 15.73 -16.50 30.17
CA TYR A 196 15.93 -17.45 31.25
C TYR A 196 15.04 -17.18 32.48
N LYS A 197 14.27 -16.07 32.46
CA LYS A 197 13.51 -15.57 33.60
C LYS A 197 12.06 -15.28 33.20
N LEU A 198 11.17 -16.26 33.38
CA LEU A 198 9.77 -16.14 32.98
C LEU A 198 9.05 -14.93 33.58
N HIS A 199 9.35 -14.54 34.83
CA HIS A 199 8.74 -13.37 35.48
C HIS A 199 9.06 -12.02 34.79
N THR A 200 9.99 -12.01 33.83
CA THR A 200 10.27 -10.83 33.01
C THR A 200 9.29 -10.69 31.84
N PHE A 201 8.64 -11.79 31.43
CA PHE A 201 7.58 -11.79 30.43
C PHE A 201 6.29 -11.28 31.08
N GLN A 202 5.59 -10.41 30.38
CA GLN A 202 4.38 -9.76 30.90
C GLN A 202 3.14 -10.33 30.19
N PRO A 203 1.99 -10.37 30.88
CA PRO A 203 0.73 -10.63 30.20
C PRO A 203 0.48 -9.54 29.15
N SER A 204 -0.09 -9.92 28.01
CA SER A 204 -0.46 -8.98 26.95
C SER A 204 -1.81 -9.34 26.38
N ASP A 205 -2.49 -8.37 25.76
CA ASP A 205 -3.76 -8.63 25.10
C ASP A 205 -3.58 -9.39 23.77
N PHE A 206 -2.35 -9.50 23.27
CA PHE A 206 -2.03 -10.14 22.00
C PHE A 206 -1.83 -11.66 22.11
N PHE A 207 -1.48 -12.18 23.30
CA PHE A 207 -1.10 -13.58 23.52
C PHE A 207 -1.73 -14.11 24.81
N ALA A 208 -2.11 -15.39 24.82
CA ALA A 208 -2.59 -16.03 26.04
C ALA A 208 -1.44 -16.26 27.03
N GLU A 209 -0.26 -16.57 26.50
CA GLU A 209 0.98 -16.75 27.22
C GLU A 209 1.65 -15.39 27.52
N PRO A 210 2.43 -15.28 28.60
CA PRO A 210 3.27 -14.12 28.84
C PRO A 210 4.24 -13.89 27.69
N ALA A 211 4.38 -12.64 27.25
CA ALA A 211 5.22 -12.23 26.14
C ALA A 211 6.24 -11.16 26.57
N LEU A 212 7.40 -11.17 25.93
CA LEU A 212 8.34 -10.06 25.99
C LEU A 212 8.13 -9.18 24.76
N ILE A 213 7.59 -7.98 24.96
CA ILE A 213 7.16 -7.08 23.90
C ILE A 213 8.11 -5.89 23.79
N TYR A 214 8.52 -5.59 22.56
CA TYR A 214 9.28 -4.42 22.17
C TYR A 214 8.42 -3.55 21.25
N GLU A 215 8.32 -2.26 21.58
CA GLU A 215 7.57 -1.29 20.80
C GLU A 215 8.44 -0.83 19.61
N VAL A 216 8.00 -1.11 18.39
CA VAL A 216 8.66 -0.64 17.16
C VAL A 216 8.13 0.72 16.77
N VAL A 217 6.81 0.84 16.69
CA VAL A 217 6.13 2.11 16.55
C VAL A 217 4.99 2.11 17.53
N LYS A 218 4.86 3.22 18.25
CA LYS A 218 3.75 3.45 19.15
C LYS A 218 3.26 4.87 18.94
N ASP A 219 1.96 5.00 18.73
CA ASP A 219 1.33 6.30 18.53
C ASP A 219 1.95 7.12 17.39
N ASP A 220 2.30 6.45 16.27
CA ASP A 220 3.07 7.00 15.13
C ASP A 220 4.51 7.44 15.42
N GLU A 221 4.95 7.35 16.67
CA GLU A 221 6.31 7.69 17.08
C GLU A 221 7.21 6.45 17.10
N THR A 222 8.41 6.59 16.56
CA THR A 222 9.44 5.55 16.69
C THR A 222 9.95 5.57 18.12
N VAL A 223 9.79 4.47 18.85
CA VAL A 223 10.20 4.39 20.25
C VAL A 223 11.70 4.16 20.32
N LYS A 224 12.53 5.20 20.12
CA LYS A 224 13.99 5.06 20.25
C LYS A 224 14.32 4.45 21.63
N GLN A 225 14.83 3.23 21.64
CA GLN A 225 15.40 2.68 22.86
C GLN A 225 16.53 3.63 23.27
N VAL A 226 16.44 4.19 24.48
CA VAL A 226 17.42 5.14 25.00
C VAL A 226 18.74 4.39 25.18
N PHE A 227 19.54 4.33 24.13
CA PHE A 227 20.93 3.95 24.19
C PHE A 227 21.73 5.20 23.86
N VAL A 228 22.43 5.72 24.86
CA VAL A 228 23.40 6.78 24.62
C VAL A 228 24.62 6.09 24.01
N SER A 229 24.73 6.13 22.68
CA SER A 229 25.96 5.74 22.02
C SER A 229 27.11 6.57 22.58
N ALA A 230 28.30 5.98 22.77
CA ALA A 230 29.47 6.75 23.22
C ALA A 230 29.74 7.95 22.28
N ASP A 231 29.38 7.85 21.00
CA ASP A 231 29.44 8.94 20.03
C ASP A 231 28.34 9.99 20.22
N ASP A 232 27.14 9.61 20.69
CA ASP A 232 26.09 10.55 21.08
C ASP A 232 26.45 11.29 22.38
N ILE A 233 27.08 10.59 23.34
CA ILE A 233 27.66 11.22 24.54
C ILE A 233 28.76 12.20 24.12
N LYS A 234 29.67 11.77 23.23
CA LYS A 234 30.80 12.57 22.76
C LYS A 234 30.32 13.82 22.02
N SER A 235 29.36 13.68 21.12
CA SER A 235 28.78 14.81 20.39
C SER A 235 27.97 15.74 21.31
N ALA A 236 27.21 15.21 22.26
CA ALA A 236 26.52 16.02 23.28
C ALA A 236 27.48 16.76 24.23
N LEU A 237 28.59 16.12 24.64
CA LEU A 237 29.66 16.76 25.43
C LEU A 237 30.41 17.84 24.63
N LEU A 238 30.65 17.61 23.34
CA LEU A 238 31.25 18.58 22.43
C LEU A 238 30.31 19.76 22.11
N GLN A 239 28.99 19.54 22.07
CA GLN A 239 28.03 20.63 21.91
C GLN A 239 27.88 21.49 23.17
N LYS A 240 27.97 20.88 24.36
CA LYS A 240 27.86 21.58 25.65
C LYS A 240 29.07 22.48 25.98
N SER A 241 30.22 22.31 25.30
CA SER A 241 31.38 23.18 25.47
C SER A 241 31.25 24.53 24.73
N VAL A 242 30.24 24.70 23.87
CA VAL A 242 30.03 25.94 23.09
C VAL A 242 29.00 26.89 23.74
N SER A 243 28.26 26.46 24.76
CA SER A 243 27.41 27.37 25.54
C SER A 243 28.24 28.09 26.61
N GLN A 244 28.72 29.29 26.28
CA GLN A 244 29.30 30.22 27.25
C GLN A 244 28.30 30.53 28.40
N PRO A 245 28.78 30.76 29.63
CA PRO A 245 27.92 31.09 30.76
C PRO A 245 27.26 32.47 30.56
N SER A 246 25.93 32.50 30.68
CA SER A 246 25.14 33.72 30.73
C SER A 246 25.50 34.55 31.97
N SER A 247 26.22 35.64 31.76
CA SER A 247 26.42 36.68 32.75
C SER A 247 25.25 37.67 32.73
N HIS A 248 24.30 37.49 33.64
CA HIS A 248 23.44 38.57 34.08
C HIS A 248 23.06 38.39 35.55
N LYS A 249 23.93 38.86 36.46
CA LYS A 249 23.52 39.24 37.81
C LYS A 249 23.16 40.73 37.75
N GLN A 250 21.87 41.03 37.80
CA GLN A 250 21.40 42.40 38.05
C GLN A 250 21.77 42.80 39.47
N GLU A 251 22.69 43.73 39.58
CA GLU A 251 23.12 44.33 40.84
C GLU A 251 22.05 45.33 41.32
N LYS A 252 21.41 45.03 42.46
CA LYS A 252 20.47 45.92 43.14
C LYS A 252 21.23 47.14 43.67
N GLN A 253 21.04 48.31 43.07
CA GLN A 253 21.40 49.57 43.72
C GLN A 253 20.35 49.96 44.76
N HIS A 254 20.70 49.78 46.03
CA HIS A 254 20.06 50.47 47.15
C HIS A 254 20.54 51.92 47.16
N LYS A 255 19.62 52.88 47.00
CA LYS A 255 19.91 54.30 47.19
C LYS A 255 19.44 54.70 48.59
N VAL A 256 20.40 55.01 49.47
CA VAL A 256 20.16 55.71 50.74
C VAL A 256 20.90 57.04 50.64
N LYS A 257 20.14 58.13 50.58
CA LYS A 257 20.38 59.42 51.24
C LYS A 257 19.22 60.35 50.91
#